data_AF-A0A420GHS1-F1
#
_entry.id   AF-A0A420GHS1-F1
#
_cell.length_a   1.000
_cell.length_b   1.000
_cell.length_c   1.000
_cell.angle_alpha   90.00
_cell.angle_beta   90.00
_cell.angle_gamma   90.00
#
_symmetry.space_group_name_H-M   'P 1'
#
loop_
_entity.id
_entity.type
_entity.pdbx_description
1 polymer ?
#
loop_
_entity_poly.entity_id
_entity_poly.type
_entity_poly.pdbx_seq_one_letter_code
_entity_poly.pdbx_strand_id
1 'polypeptide(L)'
;MNGAGSEGPERPGDIDHEPHHEPLSPDDPFAPLPFNPYKGNRGLTRAWHAMKNSLAGFRVAIREESAFRQELTLAAILIPCGVLVPVDPVSRVLLLGSVLLVLIVELLNSSVEAAIDRISLERHELSRRAKDLGSAAVMVALGMCVMTWGLIVGPLVVHWIRAWL
;
A
#
# COMPACT_ATOMS: atom_id res chain seq x y z
N MET A 1 28.20 44.12 -72.27
CA MET A 1 27.74 45.51 -72.04
C MET A 1 26.47 45.48 -71.23
N ASN A 2 26.34 46.46 -70.33
CA ASN A 2 25.48 46.58 -69.15
C ASN A 2 23.97 46.71 -69.38
N GLY A 3 23.23 46.45 -68.30
CA GLY A 3 22.02 47.17 -67.85
C GLY A 3 20.69 46.67 -68.39
N ALA A 4 19.54 46.79 -67.72
CA ALA A 4 19.18 47.19 -66.36
C ALA A 4 17.66 46.92 -66.19
N GLY A 5 17.25 46.54 -64.97
CA GLY A 5 15.98 46.81 -64.30
C GLY A 5 14.62 46.77 -65.03
N SER A 6 13.73 45.90 -64.55
CA SER A 6 12.38 46.30 -64.09
C SER A 6 11.71 45.15 -63.32
N GLU A 7 11.89 45.17 -62.00
CA GLU A 7 11.09 44.40 -61.04
C GLU A 7 9.68 45.02 -60.98
N GLY A 8 8.66 44.29 -61.42
CA GLY A 8 7.27 44.54 -61.07
C GLY A 8 6.95 43.85 -59.74
N PRO A 9 6.04 44.39 -58.91
CA PRO A 9 5.94 43.99 -57.51
C PRO A 9 5.36 42.58 -57.40
N GLU A 10 6.18 41.62 -56.94
CA GLU A 10 5.66 40.42 -56.30
C GLU A 10 4.82 40.88 -55.12
N ARG A 11 3.53 40.51 -55.10
CA ARG A 11 2.68 40.68 -53.94
C ARG A 11 3.19 39.68 -52.88
N PRO A 12 3.83 40.11 -51.79
CA PRO A 12 4.03 39.20 -50.67
C PRO A 12 2.64 38.98 -50.10
N GLY A 13 2.29 37.71 -49.96
CA GLY A 13 0.99 37.25 -49.51
C GLY A 13 0.51 38.00 -48.28
N ASP A 14 -0.80 38.02 -48.13
CA ASP A 14 -1.47 38.27 -46.87
C ASP A 14 -0.62 37.66 -45.75
N ILE A 15 0.05 38.54 -45.01
CA ILE A 15 0.58 38.17 -43.71
C ILE A 15 -0.68 38.05 -42.89
N ASP A 16 -1.30 36.87 -42.95
CA ASP A 16 -2.23 36.40 -41.96
C ASP A 16 -1.45 36.47 -40.65
N HIS A 17 -1.55 37.63 -40.01
CA HIS A 17 -1.12 37.85 -38.65
C HIS A 17 -2.12 37.08 -37.80
N GLU A 18 -2.06 35.74 -37.87
CA GLU A 18 -2.51 34.94 -36.75
C GLU A 18 -1.67 35.43 -35.57
N PRO A 19 -2.28 36.03 -34.53
CA PRO A 19 -1.54 36.30 -33.32
C PRO A 19 -1.01 34.94 -32.88
N HIS A 20 0.31 34.78 -32.91
CA HIS A 20 0.97 33.63 -32.33
C HIS A 20 0.57 33.61 -30.86
N HIS A 21 -0.48 32.85 -30.55
CA HIS A 21 -0.85 32.52 -29.19
C HIS A 21 0.23 31.58 -28.71
N GLU A 22 1.31 32.18 -28.22
CA GLU A 22 2.32 31.51 -27.43
C GLU A 22 1.56 30.77 -26.31
N PRO A 23 1.68 29.44 -26.22
CA PRO A 23 0.98 28.70 -25.19
C PRO A 23 1.46 29.21 -23.84
N LEU A 24 0.55 29.84 -23.10
CA LEU A 24 0.79 30.38 -21.75
C LEU A 24 1.61 29.39 -20.94
N SER A 25 2.76 29.85 -20.46
CA SER A 25 3.66 29.06 -19.61
C SER A 25 2.87 28.52 -18.40
N PRO A 26 3.09 27.26 -17.97
CA PRO A 26 2.42 26.68 -16.80
C PRO A 26 2.54 27.50 -15.51
N ASP A 27 3.51 28.42 -15.46
CA ASP A 27 3.83 29.28 -14.31
C ASP A 27 3.30 30.72 -14.44
N ASP A 28 2.47 31.05 -15.43
CA ASP A 28 1.90 32.40 -15.56
C ASP A 28 0.95 32.70 -14.37
N PRO A 29 1.26 33.69 -13.51
CA PRO A 29 0.46 34.01 -12.33
C PRO A 29 -0.95 34.54 -12.66
N PHE A 30 -1.24 34.87 -13.91
CA PHE A 30 -2.54 35.32 -14.39
C PHE A 30 -3.27 34.28 -15.25
N ALA A 31 -2.71 33.08 -15.44
CA ALA A 31 -3.41 32.01 -16.14
C ALA A 31 -4.64 31.53 -15.32
N PRO A 32 -5.84 31.41 -15.93
CA PRO A 32 -6.96 30.75 -15.28
C PRO A 32 -6.56 29.32 -14.93
N LEU A 33 -6.65 28.95 -13.65
CA LEU A 33 -6.34 27.59 -13.22
C LEU A 33 -7.12 26.61 -14.11
N PRO A 34 -6.47 25.56 -14.66
CA PRO A 34 -7.13 24.63 -15.56
C PRO A 34 -8.39 24.09 -14.88
N PHE A 35 -9.52 24.15 -15.59
CA PHE A 35 -10.77 23.57 -15.10
C PHE A 35 -10.49 22.13 -14.71
N ASN A 36 -10.69 21.82 -13.43
CA ASN A 36 -10.41 20.50 -12.91
C ASN A 36 -11.72 19.69 -12.90
N PRO A 37 -12.07 18.94 -13.96
CA PRO A 37 -13.21 18.00 -13.96
C PRO A 37 -13.05 16.92 -12.87
N TYR A 38 -11.81 16.87 -12.35
CA TYR A 38 -11.25 16.30 -11.15
C TYR A 38 -12.02 16.45 -9.81
N LYS A 39 -12.83 17.51 -9.68
CA LYS A 39 -13.23 18.08 -8.37
C LYS A 39 -14.74 17.99 -8.15
N GLY A 40 -15.22 16.77 -7.97
CA GLY A 40 -16.60 16.49 -7.55
C GLY A 40 -16.78 15.03 -7.17
N ASN A 41 -17.06 14.76 -5.89
CA ASN A 41 -17.49 13.48 -5.31
C ASN A 41 -16.56 12.26 -5.48
N ARG A 42 -15.34 12.32 -4.92
CA ARG A 42 -14.30 11.28 -5.13
C ARG A 42 -13.67 10.68 -3.90
N GLY A 43 -14.16 11.04 -2.72
CA GLY A 43 -13.74 10.41 -1.47
C GLY A 43 -14.31 9.00 -1.40
N LEU A 44 -15.63 8.91 -1.33
CA LEU A 44 -16.35 7.67 -1.07
C LEU A 44 -16.18 6.62 -2.18
N THR A 45 -16.26 7.02 -3.45
CA THR A 45 -16.09 6.08 -4.58
C THR A 45 -14.67 5.52 -4.63
N ARG A 46 -13.62 6.31 -4.34
CA ARG A 46 -12.25 5.80 -4.23
C ARG A 46 -12.06 4.91 -3.00
N ALA A 47 -12.62 5.30 -1.85
CA ALA A 47 -12.57 4.49 -0.64
C ALA A 47 -13.25 3.13 -0.86
N TRP A 48 -14.37 3.10 -1.58
CA TRP A 48 -15.05 1.88 -2.00
C TRP A 48 -14.21 1.03 -2.95
N HIS A 49 -13.60 1.63 -3.97
CA HIS A 49 -12.69 0.90 -4.88
C HIS A 49 -11.45 0.37 -4.15
N ALA A 50 -10.87 1.14 -3.24
CA ALA A 50 -9.76 0.72 -2.39
C ALA A 50 -10.17 -0.46 -1.49
N MET A 51 -11.32 -0.36 -0.82
CA MET A 51 -11.88 -1.44 -0.01
C MET A 51 -12.12 -2.70 -0.85
N LYS A 52 -12.72 -2.58 -2.04
CA LYS A 52 -12.95 -3.71 -2.95
C LYS A 52 -11.62 -4.37 -3.36
N ASN A 53 -10.60 -3.58 -3.67
CA ASN A 53 -9.26 -4.08 -3.98
C ASN A 53 -8.60 -4.74 -2.77
N SER A 54 -8.75 -4.19 -1.57
CA SER A 54 -8.27 -4.80 -0.32
C SER A 54 -8.93 -6.17 -0.07
N LEU A 55 -10.25 -6.28 -0.27
CA LEU A 55 -10.97 -7.55 -0.15
C LEU A 55 -10.50 -8.57 -1.20
N ALA A 56 -10.18 -8.13 -2.42
CA ALA A 56 -9.60 -9.00 -3.44
C ALA A 56 -8.21 -9.49 -3.03
N GLY A 57 -7.35 -8.63 -2.50
CA GLY A 57 -6.03 -8.99 -1.98
C GLY A 57 -6.10 -10.00 -0.84
N PHE A 58 -7.00 -9.80 0.13
CA PHE A 58 -7.26 -10.78 1.20
C PHE A 58 -7.71 -12.14 0.66
N ARG A 59 -8.58 -12.18 -0.35
CA ARG A 59 -9.04 -13.44 -0.94
C ARG A 59 -7.91 -14.21 -1.61
N VAL A 60 -6.99 -13.51 -2.29
CA VAL A 60 -5.80 -14.12 -2.90
C VAL A 60 -4.89 -14.69 -1.82
N ALA A 61 -4.54 -13.90 -0.81
CA ALA A 61 -3.69 -14.34 0.29
C ALA A 61 -4.25 -15.59 1.00
N ILE A 62 -5.56 -15.63 1.29
CA ILE A 62 -6.20 -16.82 1.90
C ILE A 62 -6.07 -18.07 1.01
N ARG A 63 -6.22 -17.90 -0.32
CA ARG A 63 -6.24 -19.03 -1.24
C ARG A 63 -4.83 -19.56 -1.52
N GLU A 64 -3.87 -18.67 -1.73
CA GLU A 64 -2.57 -19.02 -2.29
C GLU A 64 -1.50 -19.25 -1.20
N GLU A 65 -1.63 -18.61 -0.03
CA GLU A 65 -0.60 -18.67 1.01
C GLU A 65 -1.03 -19.55 2.20
N SER A 66 -0.38 -20.71 2.35
CA SER A 66 -0.67 -21.63 3.47
C SER A 66 -0.27 -21.06 4.83
N ALA A 67 0.83 -20.30 4.89
CA ALA A 67 1.30 -19.65 6.10
C ALA A 67 0.29 -18.58 6.57
N PHE A 68 -0.15 -17.71 5.67
CA PHE A 68 -1.21 -16.74 5.95
C PHE A 68 -2.50 -17.38 6.50
N ARG A 69 -2.92 -18.55 5.99
CA ARG A 69 -4.08 -19.26 6.56
C ARG A 69 -3.88 -19.72 7.99
N GLN A 70 -2.67 -20.19 8.34
CA GLN A 70 -2.36 -20.60 9.70
C GLN A 70 -2.42 -19.41 10.65
N GLU A 71 -1.82 -18.30 10.27
CA GLU A 71 -1.85 -17.06 11.04
C GLU A 71 -3.26 -16.47 11.16
N LEU A 72 -4.04 -16.52 10.07
CA LEU A 72 -5.44 -16.10 10.09
C LEU A 72 -6.30 -16.97 11.01
N THR A 73 -6.03 -18.28 11.05
CA THR A 73 -6.70 -19.21 11.98
C THR A 73 -6.32 -18.87 13.42
N LEU A 74 -5.04 -18.60 13.68
CA LEU A 74 -4.58 -18.16 14.99
C LEU A 74 -5.23 -16.83 15.39
N ALA A 75 -5.33 -15.88 14.46
CA ALA A 75 -5.97 -14.60 14.71
C ALA A 75 -7.47 -14.75 15.01
N ALA A 76 -8.17 -15.66 14.31
CA ALA A 76 -9.58 -15.96 14.56
C ALA A 76 -9.84 -16.53 15.97
N ILE A 77 -8.81 -17.11 16.61
CA ILE A 77 -8.88 -17.60 18.00
C ILE A 77 -8.44 -16.50 18.98
N LEU A 78 -7.28 -15.89 18.74
CA LEU A 78 -6.66 -14.93 19.66
C LEU A 78 -7.45 -13.61 19.75
N ILE A 79 -8.07 -13.13 18.67
CA ILE A 79 -8.84 -11.88 18.71
C ILE A 79 -10.04 -12.01 19.67
N PRO A 80 -10.94 -13.02 19.54
CA PRO A 80 -12.00 -13.23 20.53
C PRO A 80 -11.46 -13.40 21.96
N CYS A 81 -10.41 -14.19 22.15
CA CYS A 81 -9.79 -14.34 23.47
C CYS A 81 -9.30 -12.99 24.04
N GLY A 82 -8.63 -12.17 23.23
CA GLY A 82 -8.11 -10.86 23.66
C GLY A 82 -9.21 -9.86 24.00
N VAL A 83 -10.38 -9.96 23.36
CA VAL A 83 -11.57 -9.17 23.71
C VAL A 83 -12.16 -9.62 25.05
N LEU A 84 -12.24 -10.94 25.27
CA LEU A 84 -12.91 -11.53 26.44
C LEU A 84 -12.05 -11.49 27.72
N VAL A 85 -10.72 -11.43 27.59
CA VAL A 85 -9.83 -11.38 28.75
C VAL A 85 -10.02 -10.07 29.55
N PRO A 86 -10.17 -10.16 30.89
CA PRO A 86 -10.39 -9.00 31.76
C PRO A 86 -9.08 -8.23 32.01
N VAL A 87 -8.64 -7.47 31.02
CA VAL A 87 -7.46 -6.58 31.10
C VAL A 87 -7.85 -5.12 30.84
N ASP A 88 -6.96 -4.22 31.22
CA ASP A 88 -7.11 -2.79 30.96
C ASP A 88 -7.09 -2.47 29.45
N PRO A 89 -7.57 -1.29 29.03
CA PRO A 89 -7.67 -0.93 27.63
C PRO A 89 -6.33 -0.97 26.87
N VAL A 90 -5.21 -0.57 27.49
CA VAL A 90 -3.90 -0.55 26.83
C VAL A 90 -3.43 -1.98 26.58
N SER A 91 -3.51 -2.84 27.59
CA SER A 91 -3.21 -4.27 27.44
C SER A 91 -4.06 -4.92 26.35
N ARG A 92 -5.36 -4.60 26.28
CA ARG A 92 -6.24 -5.11 25.20
C ARG A 92 -5.78 -4.64 23.81
N VAL A 93 -5.43 -3.36 23.66
CA VAL A 93 -4.89 -2.84 22.40
C VAL A 93 -3.60 -3.54 22.01
N LEU A 94 -2.71 -3.84 22.96
CA LEU A 94 -1.47 -4.58 22.69
C LEU A 94 -1.75 -6.04 22.26
N LEU A 95 -2.69 -6.73 22.91
CA LEU A 95 -3.08 -8.10 22.54
C LEU A 95 -3.65 -8.17 21.13
N LEU A 96 -4.60 -7.29 20.79
CA LEU A 96 -5.21 -7.26 19.47
C LEU A 96 -4.22 -6.72 18.42
N GLY A 97 -3.48 -5.68 18.75
CA GLY A 97 -2.51 -5.04 17.87
C GLY A 97 -1.38 -5.97 17.47
N SER A 98 -0.88 -6.79 18.40
CA SER A 98 0.18 -7.77 18.08
C SER A 98 -0.28 -8.85 17.11
N VAL A 99 -1.51 -9.35 17.24
CA VAL A 99 -2.11 -10.30 16.29
C VAL A 99 -2.32 -9.66 14.92
N LEU A 100 -2.84 -8.43 14.88
CA LEU A 100 -3.01 -7.69 13.63
C LEU A 100 -1.65 -7.38 12.96
N LEU A 101 -0.62 -7.11 13.75
CA LEU A 101 0.73 -6.86 13.25
C LEU A 101 1.30 -8.10 12.53
N VAL A 102 1.09 -9.30 13.09
CA VAL A 102 1.47 -10.57 12.42
C VAL A 102 0.83 -10.65 11.04
N LEU A 103 -0.50 -10.47 10.96
CA LEU A 103 -1.22 -10.51 9.68
C LEU A 103 -0.74 -9.44 8.68
N ILE A 104 -0.43 -8.23 9.17
CA ILE A 104 0.10 -7.15 8.33
C ILE A 104 1.45 -7.54 7.75
N VAL A 105 2.37 -8.03 8.60
CA VAL A 105 3.73 -8.38 8.18
C VAL A 105 3.72 -9.56 7.22
N GLU A 106 2.85 -10.55 7.44
CA GLU A 106 2.69 -11.68 6.52
C GLU A 106 2.09 -11.26 5.17
N LEU A 107 1.07 -10.39 5.15
CA LEU A 107 0.56 -9.84 3.88
C LEU A 107 1.63 -9.07 3.11
N LEU A 108 2.47 -8.30 3.82
CA LEU A 108 3.60 -7.61 3.21
C LEU A 108 4.64 -8.60 2.69
N ASN A 109 4.96 -9.65 3.45
CA ASN A 109 5.87 -10.71 3.02
C ASN A 109 5.37 -11.38 1.73
N SER A 110 4.12 -11.87 1.70
CA SER A 110 3.54 -12.48 0.51
C SER A 110 3.50 -11.51 -0.69
N SER A 111 3.27 -10.21 -0.45
CA SER A 111 3.30 -9.23 -1.54
C SER A 111 4.70 -9.06 -2.14
N VAL A 112 5.75 -9.12 -1.32
CA VAL A 112 7.15 -9.06 -1.76
C VAL A 112 7.52 -10.34 -2.49
N GLU A 113 7.11 -11.51 -1.98
CA GLU A 113 7.32 -12.80 -2.65
C GLU A 113 6.69 -12.81 -4.05
N ALA A 114 5.42 -12.40 -4.16
CA ALA A 114 4.72 -12.31 -5.45
C ALA A 114 5.40 -11.34 -6.43
N ALA A 115 5.91 -10.20 -5.94
CA ALA A 115 6.64 -9.25 -6.77
C ALA A 115 7.98 -9.82 -7.27
N ILE A 116 8.71 -10.53 -6.40
CA ILE A 116 9.97 -11.19 -6.74
C ILE A 116 9.74 -12.32 -7.75
N ASP A 117 8.71 -13.14 -7.54
CA ASP A 117 8.39 -14.29 -8.40
C ASP A 117 7.96 -13.86 -9.81
N ARG A 118 7.41 -12.65 -9.94
CA ARG A 118 7.11 -12.04 -11.24
C ARG A 118 8.37 -11.61 -12.01
N ILE A 119 9.42 -11.15 -11.32
CA ILE A 119 10.60 -10.51 -11.93
C ILE A 119 11.77 -11.50 -12.11
N SER A 120 11.89 -12.48 -11.22
CA SER A 120 13.05 -13.38 -11.14
C SER A 120 12.86 -14.62 -12.01
N LEU A 121 13.15 -14.53 -13.31
CA LEU A 121 13.18 -15.70 -14.21
C LEU A 121 14.44 -16.58 -14.01
N GLU A 122 15.52 -16.00 -13.48
CA GLU A 122 16.71 -16.72 -13.00
C GLU A 122 16.84 -16.55 -11.47
N ARG A 123 17.30 -17.60 -10.77
CA ARG A 123 17.51 -17.57 -9.31
C ARG A 123 18.67 -16.65 -8.95
N HIS A 124 18.39 -15.36 -8.72
CA HIS A 124 19.37 -14.39 -8.25
C HIS A 124 19.50 -14.43 -6.72
N GLU A 125 20.73 -14.27 -6.21
CA GLU A 125 21.00 -14.21 -4.76
C GLU A 125 20.22 -13.09 -4.06
N LEU A 126 19.95 -11.98 -4.75
CA LEU A 126 19.14 -10.87 -4.25
C LEU A 126 17.69 -11.30 -3.97
N SER A 127 17.07 -12.06 -4.87
CA SER A 127 15.72 -12.60 -4.69
C SER A 127 15.63 -13.47 -3.44
N ARG A 128 16.65 -14.32 -3.22
CA ARG A 128 16.73 -15.16 -2.01
C ARG A 128 16.83 -14.31 -0.75
N ARG A 129 17.75 -13.33 -0.71
CA ARG A 129 17.92 -12.45 0.45
C ARG A 129 16.64 -11.68 0.78
N ALA A 130 15.92 -11.20 -0.22
CA ALA A 130 14.67 -10.47 -0.01
C ALA A 130 13.59 -11.36 0.62
N LYS A 131 13.45 -12.62 0.16
CA LYS A 131 12.55 -13.59 0.79
C LYS A 131 12.97 -13.94 2.21
N ASP A 132 14.26 -14.18 2.45
CA ASP A 132 14.79 -14.51 3.79
C ASP A 132 14.50 -13.36 4.79
N LEU A 133 14.67 -12.10 4.37
CA LEU A 133 14.35 -10.93 5.20
C LEU A 133 12.85 -10.79 5.48
N GLY A 134 12.01 -11.07 4.48
CA GLY A 134 10.56 -11.08 4.64
C GLY A 134 10.10 -12.10 5.68
N SER A 135 10.57 -13.35 5.57
CA SER A 135 10.28 -14.40 6.56
C SER A 135 10.85 -14.05 7.95
N ALA A 136 12.02 -13.40 8.03
CA ALA A 136 12.57 -12.95 9.30
C ALA A 136 11.69 -11.88 9.97
N ALA A 137 11.09 -10.97 9.20
CA ALA A 137 10.14 -9.98 9.72
C ALA A 137 8.89 -10.65 10.32
N VAL A 138 8.35 -11.66 9.65
CA VAL A 138 7.21 -12.46 10.15
C VAL A 138 7.58 -13.15 11.47
N MET A 139 8.77 -13.77 11.54
CA MET A 139 9.26 -14.39 12.77
C MET A 139 9.38 -13.39 13.93
N VAL A 140 9.86 -12.18 13.68
CA VAL A 140 9.91 -11.11 14.70
C VAL A 140 8.53 -10.68 15.14
N ALA A 141 7.56 -10.54 14.23
CA ALA A 141 6.19 -10.21 14.56
C ALA A 141 5.52 -11.30 15.42
N LEU A 142 5.71 -12.57 15.07
CA LEU A 142 5.26 -13.72 15.87
C LEU A 142 5.89 -13.73 17.26
N GLY A 143 7.20 -13.47 17.36
CA GLY A 143 7.91 -13.36 18.64
C GLY A 143 7.34 -12.24 19.52
N MET A 144 7.04 -11.08 18.94
CA MET A 144 6.34 -10.00 19.63
C MET A 144 4.96 -10.43 20.12
N CYS A 145 4.16 -11.08 19.27
CA CYS A 145 2.84 -11.58 19.65
C CYS A 145 2.91 -12.55 20.82
N VAL A 146 3.81 -13.54 20.77
CA VAL A 146 4.02 -14.50 21.87
C VAL A 146 4.45 -13.79 23.14
N MET A 147 5.38 -12.85 23.05
CA MET A 147 5.86 -12.08 24.21
C MET A 147 4.74 -11.24 24.85
N THR A 148 3.98 -10.51 24.03
CA THR A 148 2.84 -9.69 24.52
C THR A 148 1.80 -10.54 25.22
N TRP A 149 1.38 -11.65 24.60
CA TRP A 149 0.40 -12.57 25.19
C TRP A 149 0.93 -13.24 26.46
N GLY A 150 2.18 -13.71 26.45
CA GLY A 150 2.80 -14.34 27.61
C GLY A 150 2.92 -13.39 28.81
N LEU A 151 3.30 -12.13 28.58
CA LEU A 151 3.48 -11.15 29.65
C LEU A 151 2.14 -10.64 30.22
N ILE A 152 1.12 -10.48 29.39
CA ILE A 152 -0.19 -9.94 29.82
C ILE A 152 -1.11 -11.05 30.35
N VAL A 153 -1.27 -12.13 29.59
CA VAL A 153 -2.23 -13.21 29.89
C VAL A 153 -1.60 -14.29 30.77
N GLY A 154 -0.30 -14.53 30.66
CA GLY A 154 0.40 -15.55 31.45
C GLY A 154 0.18 -15.44 32.97
N PRO A 155 0.36 -14.27 33.61
CA PRO A 155 0.08 -14.10 35.03
C PRO A 155 -1.37 -14.39 35.40
N LEU A 156 -2.32 -14.00 34.54
CA LEU A 156 -3.75 -14.25 34.75
C LEU A 156 -4.06 -15.75 34.74
N VAL A 157 -3.47 -16.49 33.81
CA VAL A 157 -3.61 -17.95 33.71
C VAL A 157 -2.99 -18.64 34.92
N VAL A 158 -1.80 -18.24 35.35
CA VAL A 158 -1.14 -18.82 36.53
C VAL A 158 -1.97 -18.57 37.79
N HIS A 159 -2.51 -17.36 37.96
CA HIS A 159 -3.38 -17.03 39.08
C HIS A 159 -4.64 -17.91 39.07
N TRP A 160 -5.29 -18.05 37.91
CA TRP A 160 -6.45 -18.93 37.75
C TRP A 160 -6.13 -20.39 38.11
N ILE A 161 -5.03 -20.94 37.61
CA ILE A 161 -4.63 -22.32 37.90
C ILE A 161 -4.42 -22.52 39.41
N ARG A 162 -3.72 -21.60 40.07
CA ARG A 162 -3.47 -21.66 41.53
C ARG A 162 -4.72 -21.49 42.37
N ALA A 163 -5.78 -20.85 41.87
CA ALA A 163 -7.03 -20.72 42.59
C ALA A 163 -7.88 -22.01 42.58
N TRP A 164 -7.58 -22.94 41.66
CA TRP A 164 -8.31 -24.19 41.45
C TRP A 164 -7.56 -25.44 41.94
N LEU A 165 -6.30 -25.30 42.34
CA LEU A 165 -5.45 -26.36 42.93
C LEU A 165 -5.28 -26.13 44.42
#